data_AF-A0A6P0STG5-F1
#
_entry.id   AF-A0A6P0STG5-F1
#
_cell.length_a   1.000
_cell.length_b   1.000
_cell.length_c   1.000
_cell.angle_alpha   90.00
_cell.angle_beta   90.00
_cell.angle_gamma   90.00
#
_symmetry.space_group_name_H-M   'P 1'
#
loop_
_entity.id
_entity.type
_entity.pdbx_description
1 polymer ?
#
loop_
_entity_poly.entity_id
_entity_poly.type
_entity_poly.pdbx_seq_one_letter_code
_entity_poly.pdbx_strand_id
1 'polypeptide(L)' 'MEKLTVTAAQKELINLVESVTEENKVYEIEISNGSAVLISRKNYESLQETLELLS' A
#
# COMPACT_ATOMS: atom_id res chain seq x y z
N MET A 1 1.07 -8.59 -5.05
CA MET A 1 0.82 -7.14 -5.18
C MET A 1 -0.21 -6.96 -6.27
N GLU A 2 -1.40 -6.50 -5.89
CA GLU A 2 -2.53 -6.30 -6.81
C GLU A 2 -2.49 -4.90 -7.39
N LYS A 3 -2.87 -4.73 -8.65
CA LYS A 3 -2.89 -3.45 -9.36
C LYS A 3 -4.31 -2.96 -9.53
N LEU A 4 -4.55 -1.69 -9.22
CA LEU A 4 -5.86 -1.06 -9.37
C LEU A 4 -5.73 0.40 -9.82
N THR A 5 -6.71 0.87 -10.58
CA THR A 5 -6.75 2.28 -11.00
C THR A 5 -7.15 3.18 -9.83
N VAL A 6 -6.74 4.45 -9.82
CA VAL A 6 -7.22 5.41 -8.81
C VAL A 6 -8.74 5.46 -8.70
N THR A 7 -9.46 5.36 -9.81
CA THR A 7 -10.94 5.36 -9.81
C THR A 7 -11.51 4.14 -9.11
N ALA A 8 -10.88 2.97 -9.23
CA ALA A 8 -11.26 1.78 -8.46
C ALA A 8 -10.88 1.94 -6.98
N ALA A 9 -9.67 2.44 -6.69
CA ALA A 9 -9.19 2.71 -5.34
C ALA A 9 -10.14 3.61 -4.56
N GLN A 10 -10.62 4.68 -5.20
CA GLN A 10 -11.49 5.66 -4.59
C GLN A 10 -12.82 5.04 -4.13
N LYS A 11 -13.39 4.13 -4.93
CA LYS A 11 -14.68 3.49 -4.62
C LYS A 11 -14.60 2.53 -3.44
N GLU A 12 -13.44 1.90 -3.25
CA GLU A 12 -13.24 0.85 -2.25
C GLU A 12 -12.20 1.23 -1.19
N LEU A 13 -11.95 2.53 -1.02
CA LEU A 13 -10.83 3.02 -0.19
C LEU A 13 -10.86 2.46 1.23
N ILE A 14 -12.06 2.38 1.84
CA ILE A 14 -12.24 1.83 3.19
C ILE A 14 -11.81 0.36 3.23
N ASN A 15 -12.36 -0.47 2.32
CA ASN A 15 -12.03 -1.89 2.23
C ASN A 15 -10.53 -2.11 1.98
N LEU A 16 -9.93 -1.29 1.11
CA LEU A 16 -8.49 -1.36 0.82
C LEU A 16 -7.65 -1.05 2.05
N VAL A 17 -8.01 -0.02 2.82
CA VAL A 17 -7.32 0.36 4.07
C VAL A 17 -7.45 -0.75 5.13
N GLU A 18 -8.62 -1.36 5.27
CA GLU A 18 -8.84 -2.52 6.14
C GLU A 18 -7.98 -3.71 5.70
N SER A 19 -8.04 -4.09 4.42
CA SER A 19 -7.25 -5.19 3.86
C SER A 19 -5.74 -5.00 3.99
N VAL A 20 -5.20 -3.80 3.77
CA VAL A 20 -3.75 -3.59 3.99
C VAL A 20 -3.39 -3.66 5.46
N THR A 21 -4.26 -3.18 6.36
CA THR A 21 -3.98 -3.10 7.80
C THR A 21 -4.11 -4.46 8.48
N GLU A 22 -5.14 -5.22 8.17
CA GLU A 22 -5.46 -6.50 8.83
C GLU A 22 -4.80 -7.69 8.14
N GLU A 23 -4.82 -7.73 6.81
CA GLU A 23 -4.34 -8.88 6.03
C GLU A 23 -2.90 -8.68 5.53
N ASN A 24 -2.26 -7.55 5.85
CA ASN A 24 -0.94 -7.17 5.34
C ASN A 24 -0.84 -7.19 3.80
N LYS A 25 -1.97 -6.94 3.12
CA LYS A 25 -1.99 -6.83 1.67
C LYS A 25 -1.23 -5.59 1.20
N VAL A 26 -0.77 -5.66 -0.05
CA VAL A 26 -0.04 -4.57 -0.73
C VAL A 26 -0.66 -4.35 -2.09
N TYR A 27 -1.07 -3.11 -2.34
CA TYR A 27 -1.70 -2.69 -3.59
C TYR A 27 -0.87 -1.65 -4.31
N GLU A 28 -0.83 -1.76 -5.64
CA GLU A 28 -0.36 -0.70 -6.53
C GLU A 28 -1.56 0.07 -7.07
N ILE A 29 -1.54 1.38 -6.91
CA ILE A 29 -2.57 2.29 -7.39
C ILE A 29 -2.01 3.05 -8.59
N GLU A 30 -2.55 2.78 -9.77
CA GLU A 30 -2.08 3.33 -11.04
C GLU A 30 -2.87 4.59 -11.43
N ILE A 31 -2.14 5.61 -11.89
CA ILE A 31 -2.63 6.83 -12.55
C ILE A 31 -2.03 6.93 -13.95
N SER A 32 -2.58 7.81 -14.79
CA SER A 32 -2.14 7.96 -16.19
C SER A 32 -0.65 8.28 -16.37
N ASN A 33 0.02 8.80 -15.34
CA ASN A 33 1.42 9.22 -15.37
C ASN A 33 2.28 8.64 -14.24
N GLY A 34 1.88 7.53 -13.62
CA GLY A 34 2.65 6.90 -12.55
C GLY A 34 1.84 5.93 -11.70
N SER A 35 2.42 5.49 -10.59
CA SER A 35 1.74 4.68 -9.60
C SER A 35 2.20 4.99 -8.18
N ALA A 36 1.36 4.64 -7.20
CA ALA A 36 1.67 4.70 -5.79
C ALA A 36 1.41 3.33 -5.16
N VAL A 37 2.07 3.01 -4.05
CA VAL A 37 1.85 1.75 -3.33
C VAL A 37 1.12 2.04 -2.02
N LEU A 38 0.01 1.34 -1.79
CA LEU A 38 -0.69 1.31 -0.52
C LEU A 38 -0.21 0.11 0.30
N ILE A 39 0.33 0.39 1.48
CA ILE A 39 0.79 -0.59 2.47
C ILE A 39 0.31 -0.19 3.86
N SER A 40 0.27 -1.15 4.79
CA SER A 40 0.02 -0.82 6.19
C SER A 40 1.14 0.04 6.77
N ARG A 41 0.77 0.90 7.71
CA ARG A 41 1.73 1.67 8.51
C ARG A 41 2.77 0.76 9.17
N LYS A 42 2.32 -0.36 9.74
CA LYS A 42 3.19 -1.36 10.37
C LYS A 42 4.27 -1.86 9.40
N ASN A 43 3.88 -2.24 8.18
CA ASN A 43 4.84 -2.72 7.19
C ASN A 43 5.81 -1.60 6.75
N TYR A 44 5.31 -0.38 6.61
CA TYR A 44 6.16 0.77 6.32
C TYR A 44 7.21 1.01 7.42
N GLU A 45 6.81 1.02 8.68
CA GLU A 45 7.70 1.22 9.83
C GLU A 45 8.73 0.08 9.92
N SER A 46 8.32 -1.18 9.82
CA SER A 46 9.25 -2.32 9.86
C SER A 46 10.26 -2.31 8.70
N LEU A 47 9.88 -1.82 7.52
CA LEU A 47 10.82 -1.63 6.41
C LEU A 47 11.84 -0.54 6.73
N GLN A 48 11.41 0.59 7.29
CA GLN A 48 12.31 1.67 7.71
C GLN A 48 13.29 1.18 8.78
N GLU A 49 12.80 0.50 9.82
CA GLU A 49 13.65 -0.08 10.89
C GLU A 49 14.69 -1.04 10.31
N THR A 50 14.30 -1.91 9.38
CA THR A 50 15.21 -2.85 8.74
C THR A 50 16.32 -2.14 7.96
N LEU A 51 15.98 -1.05 7.26
CA LEU A 51 16.97 -0.25 6.52
C LEU A 51 17.94 0.47 7.46
N GLU A 52 17.46 0.98 8.59
CA GLU A 52 18.31 1.60 9.61
C GLU A 52 19.29 0.60 10.22
N LEU A 53 18.88 -0.65 10.45
CA LEU A 53 19.74 -1.70 11.01
C LEU A 53 20.81 -2.21 10.03
N LEU A 54 20.62 -2.00 8.73
CA LEU A 54 21.54 -2.41 7.67
C LEU A 54 22.56 -1.33 7.29
N SER A 55 22.44 -0.14 7.89
CA SER A 55 23.34 1.02 7.70
C SER A 55 24.49 1.01 8.71
#